data_AF-A0A380EKK8-F1
#
_entry.id   AF-A0A380EKK8-F1
#
_cell.length_a   1.000
_cell.length_b   1.000
_cell.length_c   1.000
_cell.angle_alpha   90.00
_cell.angle_beta   90.00
_cell.angle_gamma   90.00
#
_symmetry.space_group_name_H-M   'P 1'
#
loop_
_entity.id
_entity.type
_entity.pdbx_description
1 polymer ?
#
loop_
_entity_poly.entity_id
_entity_poly.type
_entity_poly.pdbx_seq_one_letter_code
_entity_poly.pdbx_strand_id
1 'polypeptide(L)'
;MTKENICIVFGGKSAEHEVSILTAQNVLNAIDKDKYHVDIIYITNDGDWRKQNNITAEIKSTDELHLENGEALEISQLLKESSSGQPYDAVFPLLHGPNGEDGTIQGLFEVLDVPYVGNGVLSAASSMDKLVMKQLFEHRGLPQLPYISFLRSEYENMNITF
;
A
#
# COMPACT_ATOMS: atom_id res chain seq x y z
N MET A 1 6.70 12.89 26.53
CA MET A 1 6.64 13.42 25.15
C MET A 1 5.35 12.93 24.54
N THR A 2 4.69 13.73 23.71
CA THR A 2 3.55 13.28 22.91
C THR A 2 4.04 12.28 21.86
N LYS A 3 3.34 11.16 21.69
CA LYS A 3 3.67 10.17 20.66
C LYS A 3 3.21 10.66 19.29
N GLU A 4 3.97 10.35 18.25
CA GLU A 4 3.52 10.51 16.86
C GLU A 4 2.54 9.38 16.51
N ASN A 5 1.53 9.67 15.70
CA ASN A 5 0.45 8.76 15.35
C ASN A 5 0.70 8.16 13.98
N ILE A 6 0.87 6.85 13.91
CA ILE A 6 1.13 6.10 12.69
C ILE A 6 -0.02 5.16 12.41
N CYS A 7 -0.44 5.08 11.15
CA CYS A 7 -1.34 4.04 10.69
C CYS A 7 -0.61 3.11 9.73
N ILE A 8 -0.74 1.79 9.88
CA ILE A 8 -0.25 0.83 8.88
C ILE A 8 -1.43 0.29 8.10
N VAL A 9 -1.37 0.31 6.76
CA VAL A 9 -2.38 -0.28 5.88
C VAL A 9 -1.77 -1.48 5.15
N PHE A 10 -2.37 -2.66 5.27
CA PHE A 10 -1.80 -3.92 4.75
C PHE A 10 -2.89 -4.92 4.33
N GLY A 11 -2.50 -6.04 3.73
CA GLY A 11 -3.36 -7.04 3.09
C GLY A 11 -3.64 -6.71 1.62
N GLY A 12 -4.91 -6.57 1.27
CA GLY A 12 -5.40 -6.14 -0.04
C GLY A 12 -5.82 -7.30 -0.95
N LYS A 13 -6.52 -6.96 -2.03
CA LYS A 13 -6.98 -7.92 -3.04
C LYS A 13 -5.85 -8.25 -4.03
N SER A 14 -4.88 -9.00 -3.55
CA SER A 14 -3.66 -9.36 -4.30
C SER A 14 -3.23 -10.80 -4.00
N ALA A 15 -2.48 -11.40 -4.93
CA ALA A 15 -1.81 -12.68 -4.68
C ALA A 15 -0.68 -12.55 -3.62
N GLU A 16 -0.24 -11.32 -3.35
CA GLU A 16 0.82 -10.98 -2.40
C GLU A 16 0.27 -10.61 -1.01
N HIS A 17 -0.99 -10.95 -0.75
CA HIS A 17 -1.71 -10.67 0.50
C HIS A 17 -0.97 -11.15 1.75
N GLU A 18 -0.54 -12.41 1.77
CA GLU A 18 0.21 -13.00 2.91
C GLU A 18 1.57 -12.32 3.11
N VAL A 19 2.22 -11.90 2.02
CA VAL A 19 3.50 -11.17 2.08
C VAL A 19 3.30 -9.79 2.70
N SER A 20 2.19 -9.12 2.38
CA SER A 20 1.80 -7.85 2.98
C SER A 20 1.58 -7.98 4.50
N ILE A 21 0.91 -9.04 4.95
CA ILE A 21 0.67 -9.30 6.38
C ILE A 21 1.98 -9.56 7.13
N LEU A 22 2.85 -10.40 6.57
CA LEU A 22 4.17 -10.65 7.15
C LEU A 22 5.01 -9.37 7.22
N THR A 23 4.92 -8.52 6.20
CA THR A 23 5.61 -7.22 6.18
C THR A 23 5.06 -6.30 7.26
N ALA A 24 3.75 -6.24 7.44
CA ALA A 24 3.12 -5.49 8.52
C ALA A 24 3.57 -5.98 9.90
N GLN A 25 3.65 -7.29 10.13
CA GLN A 25 4.18 -7.87 11.37
C GLN A 25 5.61 -7.38 11.66
N ASN A 26 6.49 -7.45 10.66
CA ASN A 26 7.88 -7.02 10.80
C ASN A 26 7.98 -5.52 11.11
N VAL A 27 7.22 -4.67 10.41
CA VAL A 27 7.19 -3.23 10.66
C VAL A 27 6.62 -2.92 12.04
N LEU A 28 5.53 -3.59 12.44
CA LEU A 28 4.95 -3.46 13.77
C LEU A 28 5.97 -3.81 14.85
N ASN A 29 6.68 -4.92 14.74
CA ASN A 29 7.64 -5.32 15.77
C ASN A 29 8.90 -4.43 15.80
N ALA A 30 9.22 -3.75 14.70
CA ALA A 30 10.35 -2.81 14.63
C ALA A 30 10.01 -1.39 15.13
N ILE A 31 8.73 -0.99 15.14
CA ILE A 31 8.33 0.34 15.61
C ILE A 31 8.47 0.46 17.13
N ASP A 32 9.16 1.51 17.58
CA ASP A 32 9.25 1.91 18.98
C ASP A 32 7.91 2.45 19.51
N LYS A 33 7.25 1.66 20.37
CA LYS A 33 5.93 1.98 20.93
C LYS A 33 5.95 3.07 21.99
N ASP A 34 7.12 3.45 22.52
CA ASP A 34 7.23 4.58 23.43
C ASP A 34 7.21 5.92 22.67
N LYS A 35 7.63 5.89 21.40
CA LYS A 35 7.62 7.04 20.49
C LYS A 35 6.36 7.15 19.63
N TYR A 36 5.78 6.01 19.25
CA TYR A 36 4.69 5.97 18.28
C TYR A 36 3.43 5.34 18.86
N HIS A 37 2.29 5.98 18.62
CA HIS A 37 0.95 5.40 18.76
C HIS A 37 0.59 4.78 17.42
N VAL A 38 0.30 3.48 17.39
CA VAL A 38 0.16 2.73 16.13
C VAL A 38 -1.24 2.14 16.01
N ASP A 39 -1.98 2.56 15.01
CA ASP A 39 -3.18 1.88 14.56
C ASP A 39 -2.88 1.07 13.30
N ILE A 40 -3.67 0.02 13.05
CA ILE A 40 -3.51 -0.82 11.86
C ILE A 40 -4.84 -0.98 11.14
N ILE A 41 -4.76 -1.03 9.82
CA ILE A 41 -5.86 -1.22 8.88
C ILE A 41 -5.51 -2.41 8.01
N TYR A 42 -6.30 -3.47 8.15
CA TYR A 42 -6.24 -4.65 7.32
C TYR A 42 -7.28 -4.55 6.20
N ILE A 43 -6.87 -4.79 4.97
CA ILE A 43 -7.77 -4.92 3.82
C ILE A 43 -7.90 -6.41 3.49
N THR A 44 -9.11 -6.96 3.56
CA THR A 44 -9.36 -8.38 3.26
C THR A 44 -9.16 -8.70 1.77
N ASN A 45 -9.15 -9.98 1.40
CA ASN A 45 -9.11 -10.43 0.00
C ASN A 45 -10.34 -9.95 -0.81
N ASP A 46 -11.46 -9.68 -0.14
CA ASP A 46 -12.66 -9.12 -0.75
C ASP A 46 -12.62 -7.59 -0.87
N GLY A 47 -11.65 -6.94 -0.22
CA GLY A 47 -11.45 -5.50 -0.23
C GLY A 47 -12.11 -4.75 0.92
N ASP A 48 -12.60 -5.45 1.94
CA ASP A 48 -13.15 -4.83 3.15
C ASP A 48 -12.04 -4.28 4.04
N TRP A 49 -12.27 -3.13 4.66
CA TRP A 49 -11.30 -2.49 5.54
C TRP A 49 -11.67 -2.74 7.00
N ARG A 50 -10.70 -3.22 7.78
CA ARG A 50 -10.84 -3.60 9.20
C ARG A 50 -9.78 -2.86 10.00
N LYS A 51 -10.17 -2.14 11.06
CA LYS A 51 -9.23 -1.41 11.91
C LYS A 51 -9.00 -2.13 13.23
N GLN A 52 -7.76 -2.13 13.70
CA GLN A 52 -7.40 -2.43 15.08
C GLN A 52 -6.58 -1.28 15.66
N ASN A 53 -6.96 -0.88 16.87
CA ASN A 53 -6.47 0.32 17.51
C ASN A 53 -5.29 0.03 18.46
N ASN A 54 -4.35 0.97 18.53
CA ASN A 54 -3.31 1.07 19.55
C ASN A 54 -2.52 -0.23 19.81
N ILE A 55 -1.77 -0.69 18.80
CA ILE A 55 -0.88 -1.83 18.91
C ILE A 55 0.30 -1.48 19.81
N THR A 56 0.36 -2.10 20.99
CA THR A 56 1.38 -1.83 22.02
C THR A 56 2.29 -3.03 22.30
N ALA A 57 1.82 -4.24 22.01
CA ALA A 57 2.57 -5.48 22.21
C ALA A 57 3.30 -5.92 20.93
N GLU A 58 4.29 -6.78 21.11
CA GLU A 58 4.90 -7.52 20.01
C GLU A 58 3.91 -8.52 19.42
N ILE A 59 3.84 -8.58 18.09
CA ILE A 59 3.00 -9.50 17.33
C ILE A 59 3.78 -10.79 17.06
N LYS A 60 3.32 -11.92 17.61
CA LYS A 60 4.05 -13.18 17.57
C LYS A 60 3.68 -14.06 16.38
N SER A 61 2.41 -14.02 15.97
CA SER A 61 1.92 -14.70 14.76
C SER A 61 1.23 -13.72 13.82
N THR A 62 1.29 -13.99 12.51
CA THR A 62 0.48 -13.29 11.52
C THR A 62 -1.01 -13.50 11.73
N ASP A 63 -1.42 -14.62 12.34
CA ASP A 63 -2.84 -14.90 12.65
C ASP A 63 -3.49 -13.81 13.51
N GLU A 64 -2.70 -13.12 14.34
CA GLU A 64 -3.15 -12.00 15.17
C GLU A 64 -3.57 -10.77 14.33
N LEU A 65 -3.13 -10.71 13.07
CA LEU A 65 -3.33 -9.60 12.15
C LEU A 65 -4.44 -9.83 11.11
N HIS A 66 -5.06 -11.02 11.05
CA HIS A 66 -6.08 -11.32 10.05
C HIS A 66 -7.43 -10.62 10.32
N LEU A 67 -7.54 -9.83 11.40
CA LEU A 67 -8.66 -8.95 11.81
C LEU A 67 -10.07 -9.38 11.36
N GLU A 68 -10.39 -10.68 11.39
CA GLU A 68 -11.69 -11.18 10.93
C GLU A 68 -12.86 -10.62 11.76
N ASN A 69 -12.56 -10.24 13.01
CA ASN A 69 -13.48 -9.60 13.94
C ASN A 69 -13.22 -8.08 14.11
N GLY A 70 -12.37 -7.50 13.28
CA GLY A 70 -12.07 -6.07 13.31
C GLY A 70 -13.30 -5.24 12.94
N GLU A 71 -13.36 -4.02 13.47
CA GLU A 71 -14.48 -3.12 13.20
C GLU A 71 -14.54 -2.81 11.70
N ALA A 72 -15.69 -3.11 11.07
CA ALA A 72 -15.98 -2.71 9.70
C ALA A 72 -16.27 -1.21 9.72
N LEU A 73 -15.43 -0.41 9.07
CA LEU A 73 -15.61 1.04 9.03
C LEU A 73 -15.47 1.55 7.60
N GLU A 74 -16.20 2.63 7.34
CA GLU A 74 -16.07 3.40 6.11
C GLU A 74 -14.68 4.05 6.02
N ILE A 75 -14.13 4.08 4.81
CA ILE A 75 -12.78 4.57 4.50
C ILE A 75 -12.52 5.98 5.09
N SER A 76 -13.53 6.86 5.03
CA SER A 76 -13.44 8.24 5.49
C SER A 76 -13.27 8.38 7.00
N GLN A 77 -13.80 7.43 7.79
CA GLN A 77 -13.65 7.41 9.24
C GLN A 77 -12.34 6.73 9.65
N LEU A 78 -11.85 5.78 8.86
CA LEU A 78 -10.65 4.99 9.18
C LEU A 78 -9.36 5.81 9.17
N LEU A 79 -9.23 6.66 8.14
CA LEU A 79 -7.96 7.27 7.75
C LEU A 79 -7.74 8.69 8.27
N LYS A 80 -8.78 9.35 8.79
CA LYS A 80 -8.67 10.75 9.20
C LYS A 80 -8.18 10.94 10.63
N GLU A 81 -8.51 10.01 11.51
CA GLU A 81 -8.24 10.15 12.94
C GLU A 81 -7.69 8.85 13.52
N SER A 82 -6.60 8.98 14.25
CA SER A 82 -6.06 7.92 15.09
C SER A 82 -7.00 7.65 16.27
N SER A 83 -6.95 6.44 16.81
CA SER A 83 -7.65 6.08 18.03
C SER A 83 -7.22 6.91 19.26
N SER A 84 -6.12 7.67 19.17
CA SER A 84 -5.71 8.67 20.15
C SER A 84 -6.53 9.97 20.11
N GLY A 85 -7.39 10.15 19.11
CA GLY A 85 -8.15 11.39 18.87
C GLY A 85 -7.34 12.49 18.18
N GLN A 86 -6.22 12.14 17.54
CA GLN A 86 -5.36 13.04 16.78
C GLN A 86 -5.27 12.58 15.31
N PRO A 87 -4.95 13.48 14.36
CA PRO A 87 -4.63 13.08 12.99
C PRO A 87 -3.42 12.14 12.95
N TYR A 88 -3.33 11.29 11.93
CA TYR A 88 -2.10 10.54 11.69
C TYR A 88 -1.01 11.45 11.16
N ASP A 89 0.18 11.34 11.75
CA ASP A 89 1.39 12.00 11.27
C ASP A 89 1.94 11.32 10.00
N ALA A 90 1.70 10.01 9.85
CA ALA A 90 1.92 9.30 8.59
C ALA A 90 1.11 7.99 8.51
N VAL A 91 0.68 7.65 7.29
CA VAL A 91 0.15 6.33 6.93
C VAL A 91 1.22 5.55 6.18
N PHE A 92 1.43 4.29 6.56
CA PHE A 92 2.38 3.38 5.95
C PHE A 92 1.63 2.36 5.08
N PRO A 93 1.52 2.56 3.75
CA PRO A 93 0.92 1.58 2.86
C PRO A 93 1.91 0.43 2.60
N LEU A 94 1.60 -0.74 3.14
CA LEU A 94 2.35 -1.99 2.97
C LEU A 94 1.57 -2.97 2.08
N LEU A 95 0.74 -2.46 1.18
CA LEU A 95 -0.02 -3.27 0.21
C LEU A 95 0.85 -3.63 -0.98
N HIS A 96 0.70 -4.86 -1.45
CA HIS A 96 1.47 -5.37 -2.59
C HIS A 96 0.64 -5.56 -3.85
N GLY A 97 1.26 -5.30 -5.00
CA GLY A 97 0.68 -5.53 -6.30
C GLY A 97 -0.41 -4.52 -6.69
N PRO A 98 -1.37 -4.94 -7.54
CA PRO A 98 -2.44 -4.06 -8.02
C PRO A 98 -3.25 -3.46 -6.88
N ASN A 99 -3.61 -2.18 -7.01
CA ASN A 99 -4.26 -1.33 -6.01
C ASN A 99 -3.39 -0.87 -4.81
N GLY A 100 -2.19 -1.43 -4.64
CA GLY A 100 -1.24 -1.02 -3.59
C GLY A 100 -0.08 -0.18 -4.12
N GLU A 101 0.53 -0.63 -5.23
CA GLU A 101 1.78 -0.08 -5.78
C GLU A 101 1.56 0.77 -7.04
N ASP A 102 0.34 0.81 -7.58
CA ASP A 102 0.01 1.42 -8.87
C ASP A 102 -0.45 2.89 -8.80
N GLY A 103 -0.44 3.50 -7.61
CA GLY A 103 -0.83 4.90 -7.40
C GLY A 103 -2.28 5.10 -6.98
N THR A 104 -3.12 4.07 -6.99
CA THR A 104 -4.55 4.20 -6.66
C THR A 104 -4.79 4.52 -5.19
N ILE A 105 -4.20 3.77 -4.26
CA ILE A 105 -4.33 4.07 -2.81
C ILE A 105 -3.62 5.37 -2.44
N GLN A 106 -2.52 5.69 -3.10
CA GLN A 106 -1.85 6.99 -2.93
C GLN A 106 -2.80 8.12 -3.32
N GLY A 107 -3.54 7.97 -4.41
CA GLY A 107 -4.56 8.94 -4.82
C GLY A 107 -5.68 9.10 -3.79
N LEU A 108 -6.08 8.02 -3.12
CA LEU A 108 -7.02 8.08 -2.01
C LEU A 108 -6.46 8.92 -0.84
N PHE A 109 -5.19 8.72 -0.47
CA PHE A 109 -4.56 9.50 0.59
C PHE A 109 -4.43 10.99 0.22
N GLU A 110 -4.10 11.31 -1.03
CA GLU A 110 -4.07 12.69 -1.54
C GLU A 110 -5.45 13.37 -1.44
N VAL A 111 -6.53 12.66 -1.80
CA VAL A 111 -7.90 13.19 -1.71
C VAL A 111 -8.31 13.45 -0.26
N LEU A 112 -7.83 12.63 0.68
CA LEU A 112 -8.14 12.76 2.10
C LEU A 112 -7.19 13.70 2.85
N ASP A 113 -6.19 14.28 2.17
CA ASP A 113 -5.13 15.12 2.77
C ASP A 113 -4.40 14.40 3.92
N VAL A 114 -4.06 13.13 3.69
CA VAL A 114 -3.41 12.28 4.68
C VAL A 114 -1.93 12.10 4.30
N PRO A 115 -0.97 12.39 5.19
CA PRO A 115 0.44 12.14 4.92
C PRO A 115 0.69 10.62 4.81
N TYR A 116 1.44 10.18 3.81
CA TYR A 116 1.76 8.77 3.62
C TYR A 116 3.23 8.53 3.24
N VAL A 117 3.72 7.35 3.60
CA VAL A 117 5.08 6.90 3.33
C VAL A 117 5.18 6.39 1.89
N GLY A 118 6.28 6.71 1.22
CA GLY A 118 6.67 6.12 -0.07
C GLY A 118 6.55 7.09 -1.25
N ASN A 119 6.23 6.52 -2.41
CA ASN A 119 6.12 7.25 -3.67
C ASN A 119 4.77 7.95 -3.80
N GLY A 120 4.74 9.13 -4.41
CA GLY A 120 3.49 9.78 -4.81
C GLY A 120 2.80 9.10 -5.99
N VAL A 121 1.56 9.52 -6.30
CA VAL A 121 0.69 8.92 -7.33
C VAL A 121 1.41 8.71 -8.67
N LEU A 122 2.04 9.76 -9.21
CA LEU A 122 2.70 9.69 -10.52
C LEU A 122 3.88 8.71 -10.53
N SER A 123 4.72 8.75 -9.49
CA SER A 123 5.87 7.85 -9.36
C SER A 123 5.43 6.39 -9.21
N ALA A 124 4.41 6.13 -8.40
CA ALA A 124 3.85 4.78 -8.23
C ALA A 124 3.32 4.25 -9.57
N ALA A 125 2.39 4.98 -10.20
CA ALA A 125 1.78 4.59 -11.47
C ALA A 125 2.80 4.39 -12.61
N SER A 126 3.73 5.34 -12.78
CA SER A 126 4.72 5.27 -13.85
C SER A 126 5.78 4.18 -13.65
N SER A 127 6.07 3.81 -12.40
CA SER A 127 7.00 2.70 -12.10
C SER A 127 6.33 1.33 -12.23
N MET A 128 5.02 1.25 -12.01
CA MET A 128 4.26 0.00 -12.12
C MET A 128 4.01 -0.40 -13.59
N ASP A 129 3.77 0.59 -14.47
CA ASP A 129 3.72 0.37 -15.92
C ASP A 129 5.14 0.23 -16.48
N LYS A 130 5.52 -1.01 -16.83
CA LYS A 130 6.85 -1.32 -17.34
C LYS A 130 7.18 -0.62 -18.66
N LEU A 131 6.19 -0.31 -19.49
CA LEU A 131 6.43 0.42 -20.74
C LEU A 131 6.77 1.88 -20.43
N VAL A 132 5.94 2.55 -19.63
CA VAL A 132 6.17 3.95 -19.22
C VAL A 132 7.48 4.09 -18.46
N MET A 133 7.75 3.20 -17.50
CA MET A 133 9.01 3.16 -16.75
C MET A 133 10.23 3.10 -17.69
N LYS A 134 10.21 2.18 -18.67
CA LYS A 134 11.31 2.00 -19.62
C LYS A 134 11.52 3.23 -20.50
N GLN A 135 10.45 3.88 -20.94
CA GLN A 135 10.53 5.13 -21.71
C GLN A 135 11.13 6.28 -20.88
N LEU A 136 10.76 6.40 -19.60
CA LEU A 136 11.35 7.39 -18.70
C LEU A 136 12.84 7.14 -18.45
N PHE A 137 13.23 5.88 -18.28
CA PHE A 137 14.64 5.48 -18.16
C PHE A 137 15.43 5.75 -19.44
N GLU A 138 14.86 5.47 -20.61
CA GLU A 138 15.46 5.74 -21.90
C GLU A 138 15.67 7.24 -22.11
N HIS A 139 14.65 8.05 -21.84
CA HIS A 139 14.77 9.50 -21.90
C HIS A 139 15.85 10.04 -20.96
N ARG A 140 16.04 9.40 -19.79
CA ARG A 140 17.10 9.75 -18.84
C ARG A 140 18.48 9.20 -19.20
N GLY A 141 18.59 8.37 -20.23
CA GLY A 141 19.85 7.75 -20.68
C GLY A 141 20.33 6.60 -19.79
N LEU A 142 19.43 5.95 -19.04
CA LEU A 142 19.78 4.76 -18.26
C LEU A 142 19.88 3.52 -19.16
N PRO A 143 20.90 2.66 -18.98
CA PRO A 143 21.08 1.47 -19.80
C PRO A 143 19.99 0.43 -19.52
N GLN A 144 19.43 -0.17 -20.57
CA GLN A 144 18.35 -1.16 -20.49
C GLN A 144 18.57 -2.28 -21.50
N LEU A 145 18.03 -3.47 -21.21
CA LEU A 145 17.95 -4.53 -22.21
C LEU A 145 17.01 -4.11 -23.36
N PRO A 146 17.33 -4.45 -24.63
CA PRO A 146 16.47 -4.20 -25.77
C PRO A 146 15.07 -4.80 -25.57
N TYR A 147 14.03 -4.10 -26.00
CA TYR A 147 12.64 -4.54 -25.88
C TYR A 147 11.76 -4.02 -27.02
N ILE A 148 10.60 -4.65 -27.20
CA ILE A 148 9.47 -4.17 -27.99
C ILE A 148 8.23 -4.27 -27.09
N SER A 149 7.29 -3.35 -27.27
CA SER A 149 5.97 -3.38 -26.62
C SER A 149 4.87 -3.27 -27.68
N PHE A 150 3.70 -3.81 -27.38
CA PHE A 150 2.53 -3.71 -28.24
C PHE A 150 1.25 -3.71 -27.39
N LEU A 151 0.25 -2.98 -27.85
CA LEU A 151 -1.12 -3.13 -27.40
C LEU A 151 -1.73 -4.38 -28.04
N ARG A 152 -2.78 -4.91 -27.40
CA ARG A 152 -3.54 -6.03 -27.96
C ARG A 152 -4.06 -5.73 -29.37
N SER A 153 -4.53 -4.51 -29.61
CA SER A 153 -4.99 -4.05 -30.93
C SER A 153 -3.89 -4.04 -31.99
N GLU A 154 -2.65 -3.74 -31.62
CA GLU A 154 -1.51 -3.79 -32.54
C GLU A 154 -1.16 -5.23 -32.87
N TYR A 155 -1.15 -6.10 -31.86
CA TYR A 155 -0.89 -7.53 -32.05
C TYR A 155 -1.94 -8.21 -32.93
N GLU A 156 -3.23 -7.93 -32.71
CA GLU A 156 -4.32 -8.51 -33.51
C GLU A 156 -4.30 -8.02 -34.98
N ASN A 157 -3.77 -6.83 -35.24
CA ASN A 157 -3.58 -6.30 -36.60
C ASN A 157 -2.29 -6.79 -37.27
N MET A 158 -1.35 -7.35 -36.51
CA MET A 158 -0.25 -8.10 -37.08
C MET A 158 -0.83 -9.43 -37.56
N ASN A 159 -1.07 -9.56 -38.88
CA ASN A 159 -1.44 -10.82 -39.54
C ASN A 159 -0.30 -11.86 -39.40
N ILE A 160 -0.06 -12.34 -38.18
CA ILE A 160 0.92 -13.38 -37.86
C ILE A 160 0.23 -14.71 -38.13
N THR A 161 0.30 -15.16 -39.38
CA THR A 161 -0.04 -16.53 -39.75
C THR A 161 1.06 -17.46 -39.23
N PHE A 162 0.71 -18.41 -38.37
CA PHE A 162 1.60 -19.52 -37.97
C PHE A 162 1.64 -20.61 -39.04
#